data_AF-A0A4U0WYJ6-F1
#
_entry.id   AF-A0A4U0WYJ6-F1
#
_cell.length_a   1.000
_cell.length_b   1.000
_cell.length_c   1.000
_cell.angle_alpha   90.00
_cell.angle_beta   90.00
_cell.angle_gamma   90.00
#
_symmetry.space_group_name_H-M   'P 1'
#
loop_
_entity.id
_entity.type
_entity.pdbx_description
1 polymer ?
#
loop_
_entity_poly.entity_id
_entity_poly.type
_entity_poly.pdbx_seq_one_letter_code
_entity_poly.pdbx_strand_id
1 'polypeptide(L)'
;MPREVEPSLNESEFLRQALRENIRLDGRAFDAFRPVEIEFGDEYGVVDVRVAARISAEVTAPFPDRKFDGVFSISTELSPMASPAFEVGRQTQTEIILSRLLEKAIRRSGALDTEALCIVAGAKVFSIRADIHVLDADGGLVDASCIALVAALSHFRRPDVAVEGEAVTVFSPREREPVPLSLLHHPLCVSFSLYDGGAVVLVDATAAEEAVREGEVVVSMNRHGEVCQIAKYGGVAVDALALLNCTGVALQKVKALWAVLKRRLDEDAKRRDKGGLMAELSAENAR
;
A
#
# COMPACT_ATOMS: atom_id res chain seq x y z
N MET A 1 19.08 -14.75 18.94
CA MET A 1 17.95 -14.31 18.08
C MET A 1 17.95 -12.80 18.12
N PRO A 2 17.98 -12.12 16.98
CA PRO A 2 17.78 -10.68 16.96
C PRO A 2 16.40 -10.40 17.57
N ARG A 3 16.39 -9.57 18.61
CA ARG A 3 15.16 -9.10 19.26
C ARG A 3 14.89 -7.70 18.75
N GLU A 4 13.61 -7.35 18.63
CA GLU A 4 13.23 -5.95 18.48
C GLU A 4 13.84 -5.15 19.63
N VAL A 5 14.21 -3.91 19.35
CA VAL A 5 14.81 -3.03 20.35
C VAL A 5 13.70 -2.65 21.33
N GLU A 6 13.67 -3.34 22.46
CA GLU A 6 12.77 -2.98 23.56
C GLU A 6 13.23 -1.64 24.14
N PRO A 7 12.34 -0.65 24.24
CA PRO A 7 12.67 0.64 24.84
C PRO A 7 13.02 0.45 26.31
N SER A 8 13.91 1.30 26.82
CA SER A 8 14.19 1.31 28.25
C SER A 8 12.94 1.69 29.06
N LEU A 9 12.90 1.28 30.33
CA LEU A 9 11.79 1.66 31.22
C LEU A 9 11.63 3.18 31.30
N ASN A 10 12.74 3.91 31.37
CA ASN A 10 12.75 5.37 31.41
C ASN A 10 12.17 5.98 30.13
N GLU A 11 12.54 5.47 28.95
CA GLU A 11 11.99 5.94 27.67
C GLU A 11 10.49 5.66 27.58
N SER A 12 10.07 4.46 28.00
CA SER A 12 8.66 4.06 27.98
C SER A 12 7.80 4.92 28.91
N GLU A 13 8.28 5.18 30.12
CA GLU A 13 7.60 6.04 31.10
C GLU A 13 7.59 7.51 30.64
N PHE A 14 8.71 8.01 30.12
CA PHE A 14 8.82 9.35 29.58
C PHE A 14 7.85 9.57 28.41
N LEU A 15 7.78 8.63 27.47
CA LEU A 15 6.87 8.72 26.33
C LEU A 15 5.40 8.70 26.79
N ARG A 16 5.04 7.82 27.72
CA ARG A 16 3.68 7.81 28.30
C ARG A 16 3.33 9.12 29.01
N GLN A 17 4.27 9.68 29.76
CA GLN A 17 4.06 10.97 30.45
C GLN A 17 3.91 12.12 29.44
N ALA A 18 4.77 12.17 28.42
CA ALA A 18 4.69 13.18 27.36
C ALA A 18 3.34 13.13 26.62
N LEU A 19 2.84 11.91 26.32
CA LEU A 19 1.53 11.74 25.70
C LEU A 19 0.38 12.21 26.60
N ARG A 20 0.47 12.05 27.92
CA ARG A 20 -0.53 12.62 28.86
C ARG A 20 -0.52 14.14 28.87
N GLU A 21 0.63 14.75 28.61
CA GLU A 21 0.78 16.20 28.49
C GLU A 21 0.45 16.73 27.08
N ASN A 22 -0.03 15.87 26.17
CA ASN A 22 -0.32 16.17 24.76
C ASN A 22 0.92 16.58 23.94
N ILE A 23 2.09 16.04 24.26
CA ILE A 23 3.34 16.32 23.57
C ILE A 23 3.85 15.04 22.89
N ARG A 24 4.09 15.11 21.57
CA ARG A 24 4.83 14.08 20.83
C ARG A 24 6.31 14.45 20.78
N LEU A 25 7.17 13.42 20.70
CA LEU A 25 8.62 13.58 20.54
C LEU A 25 8.98 14.37 19.26
N ASP A 26 8.23 14.14 18.18
CA ASP A 26 8.43 14.82 16.90
C ASP A 26 7.83 16.25 16.85
N GLY A 27 7.13 16.68 17.90
CA GLY A 27 6.40 17.94 17.94
C GLY A 27 5.13 17.99 17.06
N ARG A 28 4.73 16.87 16.46
CA ARG A 28 3.50 16.74 15.66
C ARG A 28 2.26 16.69 16.55
N ALA A 29 1.11 17.10 16.00
CA ALA A 29 -0.18 16.86 16.64
C ALA A 29 -0.53 15.36 16.64
N PHE A 30 -1.46 14.95 17.51
CA PHE A 30 -1.88 13.55 17.63
C PHE A 30 -2.61 13.03 16.39
N ASP A 31 -3.29 13.90 15.65
CA ASP A 31 -3.97 13.54 14.41
C ASP A 31 -3.10 13.76 13.15
N ALA A 32 -1.86 14.23 13.29
CA ALA A 32 -1.01 14.60 12.16
C ALA A 32 -0.22 13.42 11.58
N PHE A 33 -0.38 13.20 10.28
CA PHE A 33 0.37 12.21 9.49
C PHE A 33 1.73 12.79 9.06
N ARG A 34 2.76 11.94 8.90
CA ARG A 34 4.05 12.35 8.31
C ARG A 34 3.88 12.86 6.87
N PRO A 35 4.75 13.76 6.39
CA PRO A 35 4.78 14.07 4.96
C PRO A 35 5.13 12.80 4.18
N VAL A 36 4.27 12.43 3.24
CA VAL A 36 4.46 11.25 2.39
C VAL A 36 5.05 11.71 1.07
N GLU A 37 6.25 11.24 0.78
CA GLU A 37 6.93 11.43 -0.50
C GLU A 37 6.78 10.16 -1.32
N ILE A 38 6.21 10.30 -2.51
CA ILE A 38 5.95 9.19 -3.43
C ILE A 38 6.83 9.44 -4.65
N GLU A 39 7.77 8.53 -4.88
CA GLU A 39 8.63 8.52 -6.04
C GLU A 39 8.27 7.36 -6.96
N PHE A 40 8.19 7.63 -8.26
CA PHE A 40 7.94 6.62 -9.28
C PHE A 40 9.27 6.23 -9.91
N GLY A 41 9.50 4.92 -10.07
CA GLY A 41 10.64 4.40 -10.81
C GLY A 41 10.46 4.59 -12.32
N ASP A 42 11.52 4.33 -13.08
CA ASP A 42 11.48 4.46 -14.55
C ASP A 42 10.48 3.46 -15.17
N GLU A 43 10.45 2.22 -14.65
CA GLU A 43 9.48 1.20 -15.05
C GLU A 43 8.07 1.49 -14.48
N TYR A 44 7.04 1.22 -15.29
CA TYR A 44 5.65 1.31 -14.82
C TYR A 44 5.37 0.31 -13.70
N GLY A 45 4.73 0.79 -12.63
CA GLY A 45 4.39 -0.02 -11.44
C GLY A 45 5.51 -0.22 -10.43
N VAL A 46 6.65 0.49 -10.56
CA VAL A 46 7.65 0.62 -9.49
C VAL A 46 7.41 1.93 -8.74
N VAL A 47 7.25 1.85 -7.43
CA VAL A 47 7.02 3.00 -6.54
C VAL A 47 7.87 2.86 -5.29
N ASP A 48 8.44 3.97 -4.83
CA ASP A 48 9.14 4.08 -3.55
C ASP A 48 8.45 5.10 -2.65
N VAL A 49 8.05 4.64 -1.45
CA VAL A 49 7.49 5.44 -0.34
C VAL A 49 8.14 4.97 0.96
N ARG A 50 9.47 4.77 0.99
CA ARG A 50 10.22 4.02 2.04
C ARG A 50 9.90 2.52 2.11
N VAL A 51 8.81 2.14 1.46
CA VAL A 51 8.44 0.80 1.07
C VAL A 51 8.44 0.79 -0.44
N ALA A 52 9.25 -0.10 -1.03
CA ALA A 52 9.28 -0.30 -2.47
C ALA A 52 8.15 -1.26 -2.86
N ALA A 53 7.28 -0.84 -3.75
CA ALA A 53 6.26 -1.68 -4.35
C ALA A 53 6.58 -1.89 -5.84
N ARG A 54 6.56 -3.15 -6.27
CA ARG A 54 6.70 -3.54 -7.67
C ARG A 54 5.50 -4.37 -8.09
N ILE A 55 4.99 -4.07 -9.28
CA ILE A 55 3.93 -4.87 -9.89
C ILE A 55 4.45 -5.56 -11.13
N SER A 56 4.18 -6.85 -11.21
CA SER A 56 4.45 -7.69 -12.37
C SER A 56 3.15 -8.29 -12.91
N ALA A 57 3.11 -8.56 -14.20
CA ALA A 57 1.99 -9.22 -14.85
C ALA A 57 2.49 -10.37 -15.72
N GLU A 58 1.88 -11.53 -15.56
CA GLU A 58 2.14 -12.73 -16.33
C GLU A 58 0.84 -13.27 -16.92
N VAL A 59 0.90 -14.06 -17.99
CA VAL A 59 -0.29 -14.75 -18.52
C VAL A 59 -0.31 -16.17 -17.96
N THR A 60 -1.38 -16.53 -17.27
CA THR A 60 -1.54 -17.82 -16.61
C THR A 60 -2.93 -18.39 -16.86
N ALA A 61 -3.12 -19.69 -16.64
CA ALA A 61 -4.46 -20.28 -16.63
C ALA A 61 -5.23 -19.84 -15.37
N PRO A 62 -6.54 -19.52 -15.49
CA PRO A 62 -7.35 -19.16 -14.33
C PRO A 62 -7.60 -20.37 -13.42
N PHE A 63 -8.07 -20.10 -12.20
CA PHE A 63 -8.53 -21.16 -11.31
C PHE A 63 -9.76 -21.89 -11.88
N PRO A 64 -9.92 -23.20 -11.64
CA PRO A 64 -11.04 -23.97 -12.17
C PRO A 64 -12.40 -23.47 -11.67
N ASP A 65 -12.43 -22.93 -10.44
CA ASP A 65 -13.63 -22.39 -9.81
C ASP A 65 -14.07 -21.04 -10.40
N ARG A 66 -13.13 -20.26 -10.93
CA ARG A 66 -13.36 -18.90 -11.44
C ARG A 66 -12.65 -18.69 -12.78
N LYS A 67 -13.34 -19.06 -13.85
CA LYS A 67 -12.81 -19.04 -15.23
C LYS A 67 -12.76 -17.65 -15.87
N PHE A 68 -13.47 -16.68 -15.31
CA PHE A 68 -13.59 -15.31 -15.82
C PHE A 68 -12.78 -14.29 -15.01
N ASP A 69 -12.17 -14.72 -13.90
CA ASP A 69 -11.40 -13.84 -13.03
C ASP A 69 -9.90 -14.02 -13.31
N GLY A 70 -9.19 -12.91 -13.43
CA GLY A 70 -7.73 -12.89 -13.33
C GLY A 70 -7.25 -13.21 -11.92
N VAL A 71 -5.97 -13.55 -11.83
CA VAL A 71 -5.32 -13.86 -10.55
C VAL A 71 -4.62 -12.61 -10.05
N PHE A 72 -4.89 -12.22 -8.80
CA PHE A 72 -4.15 -11.14 -8.15
C PHE A 72 -3.54 -11.63 -6.85
N SER A 73 -2.22 -11.53 -6.69
CA SER A 73 -1.50 -11.92 -5.48
C SER A 73 -0.69 -10.75 -4.90
N ILE A 74 -0.63 -10.68 -3.57
CA ILE A 74 0.17 -9.69 -2.85
C ILE A 74 1.21 -10.46 -2.05
N SER A 75 2.49 -10.17 -2.28
CA SER A 75 3.61 -10.64 -1.48
C SER A 75 4.19 -9.48 -0.70
N THR A 76 4.39 -9.66 0.59
CA THR A 76 5.08 -8.70 1.45
C THR A 76 6.32 -9.39 1.96
N GLU A 77 7.49 -8.78 1.76
CA GLU A 77 8.76 -9.30 2.24
C GLU A 77 9.40 -8.27 3.17
N LEU A 78 9.68 -8.69 4.41
CA LEU A 78 10.42 -7.88 5.37
C LEU A 78 11.91 -8.19 5.26
N SER A 79 12.68 -7.22 4.79
CA SER A 79 14.13 -7.32 4.68
C SER A 79 14.80 -6.95 6.01
N PRO A 80 15.94 -7.59 6.38
CA PRO A 80 16.80 -7.14 7.47
C PRO A 80 17.32 -5.70 7.30
N MET A 81 17.21 -5.14 6.08
CA MET A 81 17.50 -3.74 5.81
C MET A 81 16.58 -2.79 6.57
N ALA A 82 15.30 -3.18 6.75
CA ALA A 82 14.31 -2.35 7.43
C ALA A 82 14.46 -2.38 8.95
N SER A 83 14.80 -3.54 9.51
CA SER A 83 15.11 -3.68 10.93
C SER A 83 15.97 -4.92 11.15
N PRO A 84 16.97 -4.86 12.04
CA PRO A 84 17.78 -6.03 12.39
C PRO A 84 16.96 -7.16 13.02
N ALA A 85 15.74 -6.90 13.46
CA ALA A 85 14.81 -7.90 13.99
C ALA A 85 14.22 -8.82 12.91
N PHE A 86 14.25 -8.41 11.63
CA PHE A 86 13.72 -9.20 10.54
C PHE A 86 14.76 -10.19 10.00
N GLU A 87 14.36 -11.46 9.87
CA GLU A 87 15.17 -12.53 9.32
C GLU A 87 14.64 -12.93 7.94
N VAL A 88 15.52 -13.05 6.94
CA VAL A 88 15.12 -13.45 5.58
C VAL A 88 14.56 -14.87 5.59
N GLY A 89 13.38 -15.05 5.00
CA GLY A 89 12.75 -16.35 4.79
C GLY A 89 11.96 -16.89 5.99
N ARG A 90 11.95 -16.18 7.13
CA ARG A 90 11.08 -16.50 8.25
C ARG A 90 9.95 -15.47 8.35
N GLN A 91 8.73 -15.93 8.12
CA GLN A 91 7.56 -15.07 8.27
C GLN A 91 7.37 -14.67 9.73
N THR A 92 7.54 -13.39 10.01
CA THR A 92 7.27 -12.81 11.34
C THR A 92 5.77 -12.62 11.54
N GLN A 93 5.32 -12.48 12.79
CA GLN A 93 3.90 -12.21 13.06
C GLN A 93 3.45 -10.89 12.41
N THR A 94 4.31 -9.88 12.43
CA THR A 94 4.09 -8.58 11.80
C THR A 94 3.87 -8.71 10.29
N GLU A 95 4.70 -9.51 9.61
CA GLU A 95 4.57 -9.79 8.18
C GLU A 95 3.25 -10.49 7.83
N ILE A 96 2.84 -11.49 8.62
CA ILE A 96 1.57 -12.20 8.41
C ILE A 96 0.38 -11.26 8.61
N ILE A 97 0.44 -10.39 9.63
CA ILE A 97 -0.62 -9.40 9.90
C ILE A 97 -0.69 -8.39 8.75
N LEU A 98 0.45 -7.86 8.30
CA LEU A 98 0.54 -6.92 7.19
C LEU A 98 -0.01 -7.52 5.90
N SER A 99 0.46 -8.71 5.51
CA SER A 99 -0.01 -9.42 4.31
C SER A 99 -1.53 -9.61 4.32
N ARG A 100 -2.08 -10.06 5.46
CA ARG A 100 -3.54 -10.25 5.61
C ARG A 100 -4.32 -8.93 5.59
N LEU A 101 -3.74 -7.85 6.13
CA LEU A 101 -4.37 -6.53 6.11
C LEU A 101 -4.46 -5.98 4.70
N LEU A 102 -3.39 -6.10 3.91
CA LEU A 102 -3.35 -5.64 2.53
C LEU A 102 -4.24 -6.51 1.64
N GLU A 103 -4.26 -7.84 1.86
CA GLU A 103 -5.18 -8.73 1.15
C GLU A 103 -6.64 -8.36 1.40
N LYS A 104 -7.02 -8.10 2.65
CA LYS A 104 -8.38 -7.66 2.96
C LYS A 104 -8.69 -6.25 2.44
N ALA A 105 -7.73 -5.33 2.52
CA ALA A 105 -7.89 -3.95 2.07
C ALA A 105 -8.13 -3.86 0.56
N ILE A 106 -7.41 -4.63 -0.25
CA ILE A 106 -7.38 -4.49 -1.71
C ILE A 106 -8.14 -5.62 -2.40
N ARG A 107 -7.79 -6.88 -2.09
CA ARG A 107 -8.37 -8.06 -2.76
C ARG A 107 -9.81 -8.29 -2.34
N ARG A 108 -10.09 -8.29 -1.03
CA ARG A 108 -11.45 -8.53 -0.52
C ARG A 108 -12.38 -7.35 -0.76
N SER A 109 -11.86 -6.12 -0.76
CA SER A 109 -12.67 -4.96 -1.10
C SER A 109 -13.03 -4.89 -2.59
N GLY A 110 -12.34 -5.65 -3.45
CA GLY A 110 -12.55 -5.60 -4.90
C GLY A 110 -11.99 -4.32 -5.53
N ALA A 111 -10.88 -3.78 -5.02
CA ALA A 111 -10.32 -2.54 -5.54
C ALA A 111 -9.82 -2.67 -6.98
N LEU A 112 -9.29 -3.85 -7.35
CA LEU A 112 -8.87 -4.19 -8.70
C LEU A 112 -9.97 -5.00 -9.39
N ASP A 113 -10.34 -4.59 -10.60
CA ASP A 113 -11.26 -5.36 -11.44
C ASP A 113 -10.56 -6.61 -11.99
N THR A 114 -10.86 -7.77 -11.40
CA THR A 114 -10.31 -9.05 -11.83
C THR A 114 -10.97 -9.59 -13.10
N GLU A 115 -12.18 -9.15 -13.45
CA GLU A 115 -12.88 -9.59 -14.66
C GLU A 115 -12.23 -8.97 -15.90
N ALA A 116 -11.81 -7.70 -15.79
CA ALA A 116 -11.06 -6.99 -16.84
C ALA A 116 -9.67 -7.59 -17.15
N LEU A 117 -9.20 -8.53 -16.33
CA LEU A 117 -7.93 -9.24 -16.52
C LEU A 117 -8.09 -10.54 -17.33
N CYS A 118 -9.32 -10.96 -17.65
CA CYS A 118 -9.55 -12.14 -18.46
C CYS A 118 -9.28 -11.87 -19.94
N ILE A 119 -8.43 -12.69 -20.57
CA ILE A 119 -8.13 -12.60 -22.00
C ILE A 119 -9.03 -13.57 -22.77
N VAL A 120 -8.96 -14.85 -22.41
CA VAL A 120 -9.79 -15.94 -22.95
C VAL A 120 -10.35 -16.74 -21.79
N ALA A 121 -11.67 -16.72 -21.65
CA ALA A 121 -12.38 -17.36 -20.54
C ALA A 121 -11.99 -18.83 -20.38
N GLY A 122 -11.52 -19.21 -19.19
CA GLY A 122 -11.14 -20.58 -18.85
C GLY A 122 -9.81 -21.08 -19.45
N ALA A 123 -9.10 -20.27 -20.25
CA ALA A 123 -7.84 -20.65 -20.87
C ALA A 123 -6.67 -19.75 -20.44
N LYS A 124 -6.80 -18.43 -20.63
CA LYS A 124 -5.72 -17.47 -20.39
C LYS A 124 -6.25 -16.21 -19.72
N VAL A 125 -5.68 -15.88 -18.57
CA VAL A 125 -5.97 -14.66 -17.81
C VAL A 125 -4.65 -14.00 -17.38
N PHE A 126 -4.69 -12.70 -17.09
CA PHE A 126 -3.56 -12.04 -16.45
C PHE A 126 -3.47 -12.44 -14.96
N SER A 127 -2.27 -12.79 -14.55
CA SER A 127 -1.83 -12.97 -13.18
C SER A 127 -1.01 -11.74 -12.79
N ILE A 128 -1.58 -10.86 -11.97
CA ILE A 128 -0.92 -9.67 -11.45
C ILE A 128 -0.36 -10.00 -10.06
N ARG A 129 0.93 -9.76 -9.87
CA ARG A 129 1.60 -9.95 -8.60
C ARG A 129 2.13 -8.60 -8.13
N ALA A 130 1.75 -8.21 -6.92
CA ALA A 130 2.30 -7.05 -6.23
C ALA A 130 3.29 -7.50 -5.16
N ASP A 131 4.56 -7.14 -5.34
CA ASP A 131 5.63 -7.41 -4.39
C ASP A 131 5.94 -6.12 -3.62
N ILE A 132 5.89 -6.21 -2.30
CA ILE A 132 6.09 -5.10 -1.37
C ILE A 132 7.33 -5.42 -0.55
N HIS A 133 8.37 -4.61 -0.70
CA HIS A 133 9.62 -4.72 0.02
C HIS A 133 9.75 -3.53 0.97
N VAL A 134 9.84 -3.83 2.25
CA VAL A 134 10.06 -2.78 3.26
C VAL A 134 11.54 -2.44 3.30
N LEU A 135 11.88 -1.16 3.06
CA LEU A 135 13.26 -0.68 3.06
C LEU A 135 13.65 -0.12 4.43
N ASP A 136 12.74 0.64 5.05
CA ASP A 136 12.95 1.29 6.35
C ASP A 136 11.69 1.16 7.22
N ALA A 137 11.84 0.67 8.45
CA ALA A 137 10.74 0.45 9.39
C ALA A 137 10.82 1.43 10.57
N ASP A 138 10.27 2.63 10.36
CA ASP A 138 10.11 3.67 11.38
C ASP A 138 8.63 3.81 11.83
N GLY A 139 7.93 2.69 12.00
CA GLY A 139 6.49 2.67 12.31
C GLY A 139 5.58 3.10 11.15
N GLY A 140 4.27 2.89 11.28
CA GLY A 140 3.29 3.22 10.24
C GLY A 140 3.37 2.32 8.99
N LEU A 141 3.91 1.10 9.16
CA LEU A 141 4.23 0.19 8.05
C LEU A 141 3.00 -0.18 7.20
N VAL A 142 1.85 -0.36 7.86
CA VAL A 142 0.59 -0.73 7.20
C VAL A 142 0.13 0.38 6.25
N ASP A 143 0.22 1.63 6.71
CA ASP A 143 -0.26 2.78 5.95
C ASP A 143 0.68 3.05 4.76
N ALA A 144 1.99 3.04 4.99
CA ALA A 144 3.00 3.19 3.94
C ALA A 144 2.87 2.10 2.86
N SER A 145 2.72 0.83 3.28
CA SER A 145 2.56 -0.30 2.35
C SER A 145 1.27 -0.20 1.54
N CYS A 146 0.18 0.27 2.16
CA CYS A 146 -1.09 0.46 1.46
C CYS A 146 -1.02 1.60 0.44
N ILE A 147 -0.40 2.72 0.79
CA ILE A 147 -0.15 3.84 -0.12
C ILE A 147 0.73 3.39 -1.30
N ALA A 148 1.84 2.71 -1.02
CA ALA A 148 2.76 2.21 -2.04
C ALA A 148 2.05 1.22 -3.00
N LEU A 149 1.24 0.30 -2.47
CA LEU A 149 0.48 -0.66 -3.26
C LEU A 149 -0.56 0.01 -4.18
N VAL A 150 -1.35 0.95 -3.65
CA VAL A 150 -2.35 1.68 -4.44
C VAL A 150 -1.69 2.58 -5.48
N ALA A 151 -0.60 3.25 -5.13
CA ALA A 151 0.18 4.07 -6.05
C ALA A 151 0.77 3.21 -7.17
N ALA A 152 1.36 2.06 -6.83
CA ALA A 152 1.92 1.13 -7.81
C ALA A 152 0.84 0.58 -8.74
N LEU A 153 -0.32 0.17 -8.22
CA LEU A 153 -1.43 -0.37 -9.02
C LEU A 153 -1.98 0.68 -10.00
N SER A 154 -2.03 1.94 -9.57
CA SER A 154 -2.49 3.07 -10.39
C SER A 154 -1.45 3.48 -11.45
N HIS A 155 -0.16 3.32 -11.13
CA HIS A 155 0.96 3.62 -12.02
C HIS A 155 1.21 2.50 -13.03
N PHE A 156 0.95 1.24 -12.68
CA PHE A 156 1.23 0.09 -13.53
C PHE A 156 0.44 0.13 -14.84
N ARG A 157 1.07 -0.38 -15.90
CA ARG A 157 0.50 -0.53 -17.23
C ARG A 157 0.79 -1.95 -17.71
N ARG A 158 -0.24 -2.70 -18.06
CA ARG A 158 -0.10 -4.06 -18.59
C ARG A 158 0.16 -4.02 -20.11
N PRO A 159 0.87 -5.00 -20.68
CA PRO A 159 1.01 -5.09 -22.12
C PRO A 159 -0.35 -5.28 -22.81
N ASP A 160 -0.47 -4.73 -24.02
CA ASP A 160 -1.65 -4.93 -24.85
C ASP A 160 -1.67 -6.35 -25.45
N VAL A 161 -2.86 -6.90 -25.63
CA VAL A 161 -3.07 -8.25 -26.14
C VAL A 161 -4.10 -8.25 -27.25
N ALA A 162 -3.79 -8.90 -28.37
CA ALA A 162 -4.80 -9.21 -29.38
C ALA A 162 -5.20 -10.68 -29.26
N VAL A 163 -6.49 -10.93 -29.46
CA VAL A 163 -7.08 -12.25 -29.43
C VAL A 163 -7.66 -12.53 -30.81
N GLU A 164 -7.10 -13.51 -31.50
CA GLU A 164 -7.60 -14.02 -32.79
C GLU A 164 -8.05 -15.46 -32.58
N GLY A 165 -9.34 -15.64 -32.24
CA GLY A 165 -9.87 -16.94 -31.85
C GLY A 165 -9.26 -17.42 -30.52
N GLU A 166 -8.46 -18.48 -30.57
CA GLU A 166 -7.74 -19.03 -29.40
C GLU A 166 -6.27 -18.57 -29.32
N ALA A 167 -5.75 -17.95 -30.39
CA ALA A 167 -4.40 -17.42 -30.41
C ALA A 167 -4.35 -16.07 -29.68
N VAL A 168 -3.46 -15.96 -28.68
CA VAL A 168 -3.23 -14.73 -27.91
C VAL A 168 -1.82 -14.25 -28.24
N THR A 169 -1.73 -13.06 -28.82
CA THR A 169 -0.46 -12.36 -29.09
C THR A 169 -0.30 -11.24 -28.07
N VAL A 170 0.79 -11.30 -27.31
CA VAL A 170 1.16 -10.25 -26.34
C VAL A 170 2.13 -9.30 -27.04
N PHE A 171 1.76 -8.03 -27.15
CA PHE A 171 2.61 -7.03 -27.77
C PHE A 171 3.62 -6.49 -26.77
N SER A 172 4.82 -6.19 -27.26
CA SER A 172 5.81 -5.51 -26.43
C SER A 172 5.44 -4.03 -26.24
N PRO A 173 5.90 -3.36 -25.17
CA PRO A 173 5.68 -1.92 -24.96
C PRO A 173 6.20 -1.02 -26.07
N ARG A 174 7.06 -1.54 -26.97
CA ARG A 174 7.58 -0.82 -28.14
C ARG A 174 6.63 -0.88 -29.34
N GLU A 175 5.84 -1.94 -29.44
CA GLU A 175 4.90 -2.15 -30.55
C GLU A 175 3.57 -1.45 -30.29
N ARG A 176 3.10 -1.50 -29.05
CA ARG A 176 1.85 -0.89 -28.61
C ARG A 176 1.99 -0.25 -27.25
N GLU A 177 1.23 0.82 -27.04
CA GLU A 177 1.17 1.50 -25.76
C GLU A 177 0.54 0.57 -24.70
N PRO A 178 1.16 0.42 -23.53
CA PRO A 178 0.65 -0.46 -22.49
C PRO A 178 -0.61 0.14 -21.83
N VAL A 179 -1.56 -0.73 -21.50
CA VAL A 179 -2.91 -0.36 -21.04
C VAL A 179 -2.93 -0.23 -19.51
N PRO A 180 -3.56 0.82 -18.93
CA PRO A 180 -3.74 0.92 -17.49
C PRO A 180 -4.64 -0.17 -16.91
N LEU A 181 -4.41 -0.49 -15.64
CA LEU A 181 -5.31 -1.36 -14.88
C LEU A 181 -6.62 -0.64 -14.54
N SER A 182 -7.71 -1.38 -14.53
CA SER A 182 -9.02 -0.88 -14.10
C SER A 182 -9.14 -1.03 -12.58
N LEU A 183 -8.98 0.07 -11.86
CA LEU A 183 -9.22 0.16 -10.42
C LEU A 183 -10.62 0.72 -10.17
N LEU A 184 -11.46 -0.02 -9.45
CA LEU A 184 -12.82 0.39 -9.09
C LEU A 184 -12.78 1.45 -7.98
N HIS A 185 -11.87 1.30 -7.03
CA HIS A 185 -11.64 2.25 -5.95
C HIS A 185 -10.21 2.20 -5.40
N HIS A 186 -9.87 3.16 -4.55
CA HIS A 186 -8.53 3.35 -4.00
C HIS A 186 -8.60 3.34 -2.46
N PRO A 187 -8.60 2.16 -1.83
CA PRO A 187 -8.67 2.06 -0.38
C PRO A 187 -7.31 2.43 0.21
N LEU A 188 -7.30 3.34 1.17
CA LEU A 188 -6.11 3.70 1.94
C LEU A 188 -6.29 3.29 3.39
N CYS A 189 -5.21 2.84 4.03
CA CYS A 189 -5.18 2.52 5.45
C CYS A 189 -4.75 3.74 6.28
N VAL A 190 -5.36 3.88 7.45
CA VAL A 190 -4.92 4.79 8.51
C VAL A 190 -4.84 3.99 9.81
N SER A 191 -3.65 3.98 10.39
CA SER A 191 -3.33 3.34 11.65
C SER A 191 -3.51 4.31 12.82
N PHE A 192 -4.14 3.80 13.87
CA PHE A 192 -4.36 4.49 15.14
C PHE A 192 -3.73 3.66 16.26
N SER A 193 -2.79 4.26 16.97
CA SER A 193 -2.16 3.68 18.15
C SER A 193 -2.86 4.20 19.41
N LEU A 194 -3.14 3.30 20.34
CA LEU A 194 -3.89 3.56 21.57
C LEU A 194 -2.98 3.50 22.78
N TYR A 195 -3.14 4.47 23.69
CA TYR A 195 -2.36 4.60 24.91
C TYR A 195 -3.25 4.94 26.11
N ASP A 196 -2.73 4.66 27.30
CA ASP A 196 -3.32 5.01 28.61
C ASP A 196 -4.78 4.54 28.75
N GLY A 197 -5.02 3.26 28.53
CA GLY A 197 -6.38 2.73 28.62
C GLY A 197 -7.28 3.12 27.44
N GLY A 198 -6.70 3.59 26.33
CA GLY A 198 -7.44 4.02 25.14
C GLY A 198 -7.95 5.46 25.20
N ALA A 199 -7.52 6.22 26.22
CA ALA A 199 -7.85 7.63 26.35
C ALA A 199 -7.11 8.50 25.32
N VAL A 200 -5.88 8.11 24.98
CA VAL A 200 -5.05 8.82 24.01
C VAL A 200 -4.94 8.01 22.73
N VAL A 201 -5.25 8.66 21.61
CA VAL A 201 -5.21 8.06 20.27
C VAL A 201 -4.24 8.86 19.41
N LEU A 202 -3.25 8.19 18.83
CA LEU A 202 -2.30 8.79 17.90
C LEU A 202 -2.48 8.21 16.51
N VAL A 203 -2.40 9.07 15.50
CA VAL A 203 -2.31 8.70 14.08
C VAL A 203 -0.84 8.61 13.68
N ASP A 204 -0.49 7.57 12.91
CA ASP A 204 0.84 7.38 12.33
C ASP A 204 1.96 7.45 13.39
N ALA A 205 2.00 6.40 14.21
CA ALA A 205 2.98 6.24 15.28
C ALA A 205 4.38 5.93 14.72
N THR A 206 5.42 6.48 15.36
CA THR A 206 6.82 6.12 15.07
C THR A 206 7.17 4.76 15.68
N ALA A 207 8.31 4.18 15.32
CA ALA A 207 8.75 2.90 15.89
C ALA A 207 8.82 2.92 17.43
N ALA A 208 9.30 4.04 18.02
CA ALA A 208 9.36 4.21 19.46
C ALA A 208 7.96 4.31 20.10
N GLU A 209 7.04 5.03 19.45
CA GLU A 209 5.65 5.12 19.88
C GLU A 209 4.93 3.76 19.74
N GLU A 210 5.20 2.99 18.68
CA GLU A 210 4.64 1.66 18.47
C GLU A 210 5.10 0.65 19.52
N ALA A 211 6.36 0.73 19.97
CA ALA A 211 6.89 -0.16 20.99
C ALA A 211 6.17 -0.02 22.35
N VAL A 212 5.61 1.17 22.64
CA VAL A 212 4.94 1.48 23.91
C VAL A 212 3.41 1.40 23.82
N ARG A 213 2.87 1.18 22.61
CA ARG A 213 1.41 1.17 22.37
C ARG A 213 0.72 0.02 23.10
N GLU A 214 -0.47 0.29 23.60
CA GLU A 214 -1.28 -0.71 24.30
C GLU A 214 -2.24 -1.42 23.35
N GLY A 215 -2.61 -0.78 22.24
CA GLY A 215 -3.45 -1.36 21.20
C GLY A 215 -3.34 -0.62 19.88
N GLU A 216 -3.82 -1.26 18.82
CA GLU A 216 -3.80 -0.71 17.46
C GLU A 216 -5.17 -0.88 16.81
N VAL A 217 -5.62 0.15 16.09
CA VAL A 217 -6.80 0.11 15.22
C VAL A 217 -6.38 0.57 13.84
N VAL A 218 -6.53 -0.28 12.84
CA VAL A 218 -6.34 0.06 11.43
C VAL A 218 -7.70 0.21 10.77
N VAL A 219 -7.93 1.36 10.16
CA VAL A 219 -9.13 1.62 9.36
C VAL A 219 -8.71 1.76 7.90
N SER A 220 -9.23 0.88 7.04
CA SER A 220 -9.12 1.05 5.59
C SER A 220 -10.40 1.63 5.04
N MET A 221 -10.29 2.68 4.26
CA MET A 221 -11.45 3.33 3.65
C MET A 221 -11.11 3.93 2.31
N ASN A 222 -12.16 4.12 1.53
CA ASN A 222 -12.11 4.76 0.23
C ASN A 222 -12.29 6.28 0.37
N ARG A 223 -11.92 7.04 -0.66
CA ARG A 223 -12.11 8.52 -0.72
C ARG A 223 -13.57 8.96 -0.55
N HIS A 224 -14.51 8.06 -0.86
CA HIS A 224 -15.95 8.27 -0.78
C HIS A 224 -16.51 8.13 0.65
N GLY A 225 -15.69 7.71 1.62
CA GLY A 225 -16.13 7.49 3.00
C GLY A 225 -16.67 6.09 3.29
N GLU A 226 -16.56 5.18 2.31
CA GLU A 226 -16.89 3.78 2.49
C GLU A 226 -15.75 3.07 3.22
N VAL A 227 -16.08 2.37 4.30
CA VAL A 227 -15.12 1.61 5.09
C VAL A 227 -14.95 0.23 4.46
N CYS A 228 -13.73 -0.10 4.04
CA CYS A 228 -13.39 -1.40 3.49
C CYS A 228 -13.11 -2.42 4.60
N GLN A 229 -12.35 -2.01 5.62
CA GLN A 229 -12.09 -2.86 6.79
C GLN A 229 -11.80 -2.02 8.04
N ILE A 230 -12.11 -2.59 9.19
CA ILE A 230 -11.63 -2.12 10.49
C ILE A 230 -10.98 -3.32 11.16
N ALA A 231 -9.73 -3.18 11.56
CA ALA A 231 -8.99 -4.23 12.23
C ALA A 231 -8.39 -3.69 13.52
N LYS A 232 -8.90 -4.19 14.65
CA LYS A 232 -8.34 -3.91 15.96
C LYS A 232 -7.39 -5.05 16.33
N TYR A 233 -6.13 -4.73 16.61
CA TYR A 233 -5.12 -5.69 17.05
C TYR A 233 -4.66 -5.41 18.47
N GLY A 234 -4.62 -6.49 19.26
CA GLY A 234 -4.16 -6.48 20.64
C GLY A 234 -5.03 -5.70 21.62
N GLY A 235 -4.54 -5.68 22.86
CA GLY A 235 -4.69 -4.53 23.71
C GLY A 235 -6.01 -4.26 24.41
N VAL A 236 -6.14 -2.98 24.75
CA VAL A 236 -7.14 -2.36 25.62
C VAL A 236 -8.52 -2.30 24.97
N ALA A 237 -9.57 -2.26 25.79
CA ALA A 237 -10.94 -2.06 25.33
C ALA A 237 -11.11 -0.67 24.69
N VAL A 238 -11.72 -0.62 23.50
CA VAL A 238 -11.96 0.64 22.78
C VAL A 238 -13.45 0.89 22.79
N ASP A 239 -13.84 2.07 23.23
CA ASP A 239 -15.23 2.48 23.19
C ASP A 239 -15.72 2.65 21.74
N ALA A 240 -16.98 2.31 21.49
CA ALA A 240 -17.56 2.38 20.15
C ALA A 240 -17.59 3.81 19.61
N LEU A 241 -17.82 4.82 20.47
CA LEU A 241 -17.82 6.23 20.05
C LEU A 241 -16.40 6.69 19.69
N ALA A 242 -15.39 6.26 20.43
CA ALA A 242 -13.99 6.54 20.10
C ALA A 242 -13.62 5.96 18.73
N LEU A 243 -14.08 4.74 18.43
CA LEU A 243 -13.86 4.11 17.13
C LEU A 243 -14.57 4.89 15.99
N LEU A 244 -15.80 5.35 16.21
CA LEU A 244 -16.50 6.22 15.25
C LEU A 244 -15.74 7.54 15.01
N ASN A 245 -15.22 8.17 16.07
CA ASN A 245 -14.38 9.36 15.92
C ASN A 245 -13.12 9.08 15.09
N CYS A 246 -12.48 7.91 15.30
CA CYS A 246 -11.33 7.49 14.50
C CYS A 246 -11.70 7.35 13.01
N THR A 247 -12.89 6.79 12.69
CA THR A 247 -13.33 6.73 11.28
C THR A 247 -13.54 8.11 10.67
N GLY A 248 -14.06 9.08 11.43
CA GLY A 248 -14.22 10.47 10.98
C GLY A 248 -12.87 11.14 10.68
N VAL A 249 -11.89 10.96 11.57
CA VAL A 249 -10.52 11.47 11.37
C VAL A 249 -9.86 10.78 10.18
N ALA A 250 -9.95 9.45 10.09
CA ALA A 250 -9.37 8.70 8.97
C ALA A 250 -9.95 9.16 7.62
N LEU A 251 -11.24 9.53 7.53
CA LEU A 251 -11.81 10.05 6.28
C LEU A 251 -11.13 11.34 5.81
N GLN A 252 -10.82 12.23 6.74
CA GLN A 252 -10.10 13.46 6.41
C GLN A 252 -8.67 13.15 5.93
N LYS A 253 -7.98 12.23 6.62
CA LYS A 253 -6.60 11.86 6.26
C LYS A 253 -6.54 11.10 4.94
N VAL A 254 -7.46 10.16 4.68
CA VAL A 254 -7.55 9.45 3.39
C VAL A 254 -7.80 10.40 2.24
N LYS A 255 -8.66 11.41 2.40
CA LYS A 255 -8.87 12.44 1.36
C LYS A 255 -7.59 13.24 1.09
N ALA A 256 -6.85 13.61 2.14
CA ALA A 256 -5.59 14.34 2.01
C ALA A 256 -4.51 13.49 1.32
N LEU A 257 -4.32 12.24 1.77
CA LEU A 257 -3.37 11.29 1.18
C LEU A 257 -3.70 10.99 -0.28
N TRP A 258 -4.98 10.79 -0.59
CA TRP A 258 -5.45 10.59 -1.96
C TRP A 258 -5.16 11.80 -2.85
N ALA A 259 -5.32 13.03 -2.33
CA ALA A 259 -4.99 14.23 -3.09
C ALA A 259 -3.49 14.33 -3.41
N VAL A 260 -2.63 13.95 -2.46
CA VAL A 260 -1.17 13.88 -2.69
C VAL A 260 -0.83 12.82 -3.73
N LEU A 261 -1.36 11.61 -3.59
CA LEU A 261 -1.12 10.49 -4.51
C LEU A 261 -1.58 10.85 -5.93
N LYS A 262 -2.80 11.39 -6.08
CA LYS A 262 -3.32 11.81 -7.39
C LYS A 262 -2.45 12.90 -8.01
N ARG A 263 -2.04 13.90 -7.23
CA ARG A 263 -1.15 14.97 -7.72
C ARG A 263 0.17 14.39 -8.24
N ARG A 264 0.78 13.45 -7.51
CA ARG A 264 2.04 12.81 -7.90
C ARG A 264 1.88 11.95 -9.16
N LEU A 265 0.78 11.19 -9.29
CA LEU A 265 0.46 10.46 -10.52
C LEU A 265 0.30 11.39 -11.73
N ASP A 266 -0.41 12.52 -11.55
CA ASP A 266 -0.60 13.51 -12.63
C ASP A 266 0.72 14.19 -13.02
N GLU A 267 1.61 14.45 -12.04
CA GLU A 267 2.96 15.00 -12.28
C GLU A 267 3.85 14.00 -13.04
N ASP A 268 3.82 12.72 -12.68
CA ASP A 268 4.57 11.66 -13.36
C ASP A 268 4.06 11.42 -14.79
N ALA A 269 2.72 11.35 -14.97
CA ALA A 269 2.12 11.26 -16.30
C ALA A 269 2.56 12.41 -17.21
N LYS A 270 2.56 13.65 -16.70
CA LYS A 270 3.07 14.82 -17.44
C LYS A 270 4.56 14.75 -17.70
N ARG A 271 5.36 14.21 -16.77
CA ARG A 271 6.81 14.07 -16.94
C ARG A 271 7.11 13.09 -18.10
N ARG A 272 6.37 11.99 -18.18
CA ARG A 272 6.51 10.99 -19.26
C ARG A 272 5.94 11.47 -20.60
N ASP A 273 4.92 12.33 -20.57
CA ASP A 273 4.26 12.86 -21.77
C ASP A 273 5.03 14.05 -22.42
N LYS A 274 5.79 14.83 -21.63
CA LYS A 274 6.49 16.06 -22.07
C LYS A 274 7.53 15.91 -23.18
N GLY A 275 7.83 14.70 -23.60
CA GLY A 275 8.69 14.41 -24.73
C GLY A 275 8.56 12.94 -25.05
N GLY A 276 7.30 12.45 -25.13
CA GLY A 276 6.99 11.02 -25.24
C GLY A 276 7.97 10.33 -26.17
N LEU A 277 8.40 9.11 -25.83
CA LEU A 277 9.44 8.37 -26.55
C LEU A 277 9.34 8.48 -28.08
N MET A 278 8.16 8.71 -28.65
CA MET A 278 7.94 9.04 -30.06
C MET A 278 8.64 10.32 -30.57
N ALA A 279 8.73 11.40 -29.80
CA ALA A 279 9.43 12.63 -30.20
C ALA A 279 10.95 12.42 -30.23
N GLU A 280 11.51 11.73 -29.23
CA GLU A 280 12.94 11.38 -29.18
C GLU A 280 13.30 10.29 -30.23
N LEU A 281 12.48 9.25 -30.40
CA LEU A 281 12.67 8.23 -31.45
C LEU A 281 12.46 8.77 -32.87
N SER A 282 11.63 9.80 -33.05
CA SER A 282 11.44 10.44 -34.37
C SER A 282 12.63 11.29 -34.80
N ALA A 283 13.45 11.77 -33.85
CA ALA A 283 14.59 12.62 -34.15
C ALA A 283 15.84 11.84 -34.57
N GLU A 284 16.00 10.58 -34.13
CA GLU A 284 17.18 9.76 -34.46
C GLU A 284 17.01 8.88 -35.70
N ASN A 285 15.79 8.61 -36.17
CA ASN A 285 15.55 7.84 -37.40
C ASN A 285 15.57 8.71 -38.67
N ALA A 286 16.64 9.48 -38.85
CA ALA A 286 16.93 10.20 -40.08
C ALA A 286 18.27 9.75 -40.68
N ARG A 287 18.31 8.52 -41.21
CA ARG A 287 18.96 8.08 -42.48
C ARG A 287 19.16 6.58 -42.54
#